data_AF-A0A0Q8GT82-F1
#
_entry.id   AF-A0A0Q8GT82-F1
#
_cell.length_a   1.000
_cell.length_b   1.000
_cell.length_c   1.000
_cell.angle_alpha   90.00
_cell.angle_beta   90.00
_cell.angle_gamma   90.00
#
_symmetry.space_group_name_H-M   'P 1'
#
loop_
_entity.id
_entity.type
_entity.pdbx_description
1 polymer ?
#
loop_
_entity_poly.entity_id
_entity_poly.type
_entity_poly.pdbx_seq_one_letter_code
_entity_poly.pdbx_strand_id
1 'polypeptide(L)'
;MYKSNLGILNNRYGEFERRLFEVLAKSGDRVFVLGTAGDLLVANAIKDGFFEDKKVDGGTFFVQGSNGFAKHFPTTFTYWVTDAGVEFIRRFADGADIS
;
A
#
# COMPACT_ATOMS: atom_id res chain seq x y z
N MET A 1 23.28 -6.66 11.38
CA MET A 1 22.21 -5.64 11.38
C MET A 1 21.94 -5.10 9.98
N TYR A 2 22.85 -4.39 9.30
CA TYR A 2 22.58 -3.87 7.92
C TYR A 2 22.21 -4.94 6.86
N LYS A 3 22.79 -6.15 6.94
CA LYS A 3 22.53 -7.24 5.97
C LYS A 3 21.17 -7.94 6.12
N SER A 4 20.58 -7.98 7.31
CA SER A 4 19.26 -8.63 7.52
C SER A 4 18.15 -7.77 6.95
N ASN A 5 18.24 -6.45 7.13
CA ASN A 5 17.32 -5.47 6.55
C ASN A 5 17.32 -5.53 5.01
N LEU A 6 18.50 -5.64 4.39
CA LEU A 6 18.60 -5.78 2.93
C LEU A 6 17.90 -7.05 2.43
N GLY A 7 17.89 -8.14 3.21
CA GLY A 7 17.20 -9.37 2.83
C GLY A 7 15.68 -9.23 2.80
N ILE A 8 15.10 -8.55 3.80
CA ILE A 8 13.66 -8.28 3.85
C ILE A 8 13.27 -7.22 2.81
N LEU A 9 14.06 -6.14 2.70
CA LEU A 9 13.81 -5.04 1.77
C LEU A 9 13.98 -5.42 0.30
N ASN A 10 15.00 -6.24 -0.04
CA ASN A 10 15.26 -6.59 -1.44
C ASN A 10 14.39 -7.74 -1.96
N ASN A 11 13.85 -8.61 -1.09
CA ASN A 11 13.06 -9.77 -1.52
C ASN A 11 11.56 -9.65 -1.26
N ARG A 12 11.11 -8.81 -0.32
CA ARG A 12 9.69 -8.74 0.06
C ARG A 12 8.95 -7.57 -0.54
N TYR A 13 9.52 -6.36 -0.46
CA TYR A 13 8.83 -5.14 -0.90
C TYR A 13 9.33 -4.66 -2.26
N GLY A 14 8.39 -4.44 -3.17
CA GLY A 14 8.70 -3.92 -4.50
C GLY A 14 9.21 -2.47 -4.46
N GLU A 15 9.74 -1.98 -5.59
CA GLU A 15 10.17 -0.58 -5.73
C GLU A 15 9.03 0.40 -5.45
N PHE A 16 7.80 0.08 -5.88
CA PHE A 16 6.64 0.92 -5.63
C PHE A 16 6.34 1.05 -4.13
N GLU A 17 6.27 -0.07 -3.40
CA GLU A 17 6.05 -0.07 -1.95
C GLU A 17 7.14 0.71 -1.22
N ARG A 18 8.41 0.51 -1.59
CA ARG A 18 9.54 1.24 -1.00
C ARG A 18 9.43 2.74 -1.22
N ARG A 19 9.09 3.20 -2.43
CA ARG A 19 8.85 4.63 -2.70
C ARG A 19 7.64 5.17 -1.94
N LEU A 20 6.58 4.38 -1.82
CA LEU A 20 5.42 4.78 -1.04
C LEU A 20 5.78 4.95 0.44
N PHE A 21 6.57 4.04 1.02
CA PHE A 21 7.08 4.20 2.38
C PHE A 21 7.90 5.48 2.54
N GLU A 22 8.78 5.82 1.59
CA GLU A 22 9.53 7.08 1.61
C GLU A 22 8.63 8.31 1.57
N VAL A 23 7.56 8.28 0.76
CA VAL A 23 6.59 9.38 0.66
C VAL A 23 5.79 9.51 1.96
N LEU A 24 5.35 8.40 2.54
CA LEU A 24 4.61 8.37 3.81
C LEU A 24 5.50 8.80 4.99
N ALA A 25 6.78 8.43 4.99
CA ALA A 25 7.74 8.87 6.00
C ALA A 25 7.96 10.40 5.98
N LYS A 26 7.98 10.99 4.77
CA LYS A 26 8.19 12.44 4.60
C LYS A 26 6.93 13.26 4.93
N SER A 27 5.75 12.76 4.57
CA SER A 27 4.49 13.45 4.80
C SER A 27 3.98 13.29 6.23
N GLY A 28 4.20 12.13 6.84
CA GLY A 28 3.54 11.75 8.10
C GLY A 28 2.07 11.40 7.93
N ASP A 29 1.59 11.27 6.68
CA ASP A 29 0.19 10.97 6.40
C ASP A 29 -0.15 9.54 6.81
N ARG A 30 -1.31 9.40 7.46
CA ARG A 30 -1.89 8.09 7.81
C ARG A 30 -2.93 7.59 6.82
N VAL A 31 -3.31 8.41 5.86
CA VAL A 31 -4.31 8.07 4.84
C VAL A 31 -3.69 8.32 3.48
N PHE A 32 -3.83 7.36 2.58
CA PHE A 32 -3.46 7.54 1.19
C PHE A 32 -4.44 6.83 0.26
N VAL A 33 -4.53 7.31 -0.97
CA VAL A 33 -5.42 6.77 -2.00
C VAL A 33 -4.58 6.23 -3.14
N LEU A 34 -4.88 5.01 -3.58
CA LEU A 34 -4.30 4.42 -4.79
C LEU A 34 -5.38 4.26 -5.86
N GLY A 35 -4.94 4.33 -7.12
CA GLY A 35 -5.79 4.06 -8.27
C GLY A 35 -6.02 2.57 -8.53
N THR A 36 -6.48 2.24 -9.74
CA THR A 36 -6.70 0.87 -10.19
C THR A 36 -5.45 -0.01 -9.97
N ALA A 37 -5.67 -1.24 -9.51
CA ALA A 37 -4.65 -2.21 -9.13
C ALA A 37 -3.77 -1.80 -7.93
N GLY A 38 -4.14 -0.75 -7.18
CA GLY A 38 -3.43 -0.31 -5.98
C GLY A 38 -3.29 -1.40 -4.92
N ASP A 39 -4.32 -2.24 -4.76
CA ASP A 39 -4.35 -3.41 -3.89
C ASP A 39 -3.25 -4.42 -4.21
N LEU A 40 -2.95 -4.62 -5.49
CA LEU A 40 -1.84 -5.48 -5.95
C LEU A 40 -0.48 -4.82 -5.73
N LEU A 41 -0.40 -3.49 -5.90
CA LEU A 41 0.86 -2.74 -5.76
C LEU A 41 1.36 -2.68 -4.32
N VAL A 42 0.47 -2.75 -3.33
CA VAL A 42 0.82 -2.73 -1.90
C VAL A 42 0.44 -4.02 -1.17
N ALA A 43 0.31 -5.13 -1.91
CA ALA A 43 -0.19 -6.40 -1.40
C ALA A 43 0.66 -6.96 -0.23
N ASN A 44 1.98 -6.76 -0.26
CA ASN A 44 2.84 -7.25 0.81
C ASN A 44 2.63 -6.42 2.07
N ALA A 45 2.63 -5.09 1.96
CA ALA A 45 2.36 -4.20 3.09
C ALA A 45 0.97 -4.41 3.70
N ILE A 46 -0.06 -4.75 2.91
CA ILE A 46 -1.37 -5.17 3.42
C ILE A 46 -1.26 -6.51 4.16
N LYS A 47 -0.60 -7.50 3.56
CA LYS A 47 -0.42 -8.84 4.17
C LYS A 47 0.34 -8.77 5.49
N ASP A 48 1.26 -7.83 5.61
CA ASP A 48 2.03 -7.54 6.83
C ASP A 48 1.28 -6.67 7.86
N GLY A 49 0.06 -6.24 7.53
CA GLY A 49 -0.78 -5.45 8.42
C GLY A 49 -0.32 -4.01 8.59
N PHE A 50 0.53 -3.50 7.69
CA PHE A 50 1.00 -2.11 7.71
C PHE A 50 -0.03 -1.17 7.10
N PHE A 51 -0.76 -1.67 6.10
CA PHE A 51 -1.86 -0.95 5.45
C PHE A 51 -3.17 -1.69 5.63
N GLU A 52 -4.22 -0.94 5.91
CA GLU A 52 -5.59 -1.43 6.01
C GLU A 52 -6.45 -0.76 4.95
N ASP A 53 -7.04 -1.55 4.05
CA ASP A 53 -8.03 -1.05 3.11
C ASP A 53 -9.33 -0.69 3.86
N LYS A 54 -9.67 0.59 3.87
CA LYS A 54 -10.88 1.09 4.53
C LYS A 54 -12.15 0.87 3.72
N LYS A 55 -12.05 0.37 2.48
CA LYS A 55 -13.18 0.05 1.60
C LYS A 55 -14.18 1.21 1.50
N VAL A 56 -13.64 2.42 1.48
CA VAL A 56 -14.45 3.63 1.31
C VAL A 56 -14.97 3.66 -0.12
N ASP A 57 -16.25 4.00 -0.29
CA ASP A 57 -16.83 4.21 -1.60
C ASP A 57 -16.04 5.28 -2.35
N GLY A 58 -15.61 4.93 -3.56
CA GLY A 58 -14.74 5.78 -4.37
C GLY A 58 -15.17 5.80 -5.83
N GLY A 59 -14.25 6.21 -6.70
CA GLY A 59 -14.47 6.16 -8.14
C GLY A 59 -14.79 4.73 -8.58
N THR A 60 -15.77 4.58 -9.47
CA THR A 60 -16.06 3.30 -10.12
C THR A 60 -16.06 3.44 -11.64
N PHE A 61 -15.56 2.42 -12.31
CA PHE A 61 -15.66 2.25 -13.75
C PHE A 61 -16.82 1.30 -14.03
N PHE A 62 -17.86 1.81 -14.68
CA PHE A 62 -19.01 1.03 -15.08
C PHE A 62 -18.80 0.43 -16.47
N VAL A 63 -18.91 -0.89 -16.57
CA VAL A 63 -18.86 -1.60 -17.85
C VAL A 63 -20.25 -2.14 -18.16
N GLN A 64 -20.78 -1.77 -19.32
CA GLN A 64 -22.03 -2.29 -19.87
C GLN A 64 -21.77 -2.94 -21.23
N GLY A 65 -22.13 -4.21 -21.36
CA GLY A 65 -22.05 -4.98 -22.59
C GLY A 65 -23.41 -5.13 -23.28
N SER A 66 -23.39 -5.33 -24.60
CA SER A 66 -24.59 -5.58 -25.41
C SER A 66 -25.29 -6.91 -25.09
N ASN A 67 -24.62 -7.81 -24.37
CA ASN A 67 -25.15 -9.08 -23.89
C ASN A 67 -25.86 -8.99 -22.52
N GLY A 68 -26.13 -7.78 -22.02
CA GLY A 68 -26.74 -7.57 -20.70
C GLY A 68 -25.75 -7.63 -19.54
N PHE A 69 -24.44 -7.75 -19.79
CA PHE A 69 -23.42 -7.60 -18.75
C PHE A 69 -23.41 -6.16 -18.23
N ALA A 70 -23.49 -5.98 -16.91
CA ALA A 70 -23.35 -4.68 -16.25
C ALA A 70 -22.59 -4.87 -14.95
N LYS A 71 -21.46 -4.18 -14.76
CA LYS A 71 -20.65 -4.28 -13.54
C LYS A 71 -19.91 -2.99 -13.23
N HIS A 72 -19.88 -2.63 -11.95
CA HIS A 72 -19.03 -1.58 -11.42
C HIS A 72 -17.70 -2.16 -10.93
N PHE A 73 -16.60 -1.53 -11.33
CA PHE A 73 -15.25 -1.85 -10.89
C PHE A 73 -14.70 -0.68 -10.08
N PRO A 74 -14.20 -0.89 -8.84
CA PRO A 74 -13.56 0.18 -8.09
C PRO A 74 -12.29 0.64 -8.81
N THR A 75 -12.11 1.96 -8.92
CA THR A 75 -10.93 2.59 -9.53
C THR A 75 -10.06 3.32 -8.51
N THR A 76 -10.53 3.44 -7.27
CA THR A 76 -9.79 4.09 -6.18
C THR A 76 -9.95 3.28 -4.90
N PHE A 77 -8.86 3.14 -4.15
CA PHE A 77 -8.80 2.39 -2.91
C PHE A 77 -8.17 3.27 -1.83
N THR A 78 -8.83 3.38 -0.68
CA THR A 78 -8.38 4.23 0.42
C THR A 78 -7.76 3.37 1.50
N TYR A 79 -6.50 3.62 1.81
CA TYR A 79 -5.75 2.88 2.80
C TYR A 79 -5.44 3.73 4.02
N TRP A 80 -5.45 3.06 5.17
CA TRP A 80 -4.97 3.58 6.44
C TRP A 80 -3.64 2.95 6.80
N VAL A 81 -2.67 3.75 7.22
CA VAL A 81 -1.40 3.28 7.79
C VAL A 81 -1.64 2.92 9.25
N THR A 82 -1.53 1.63 9.58
CA THR A 82 -1.70 1.14 10.95
C THR A 82 -0.57 1.62 11.85
N ASP A 83 -0.72 1.51 13.17
CA ASP A 83 0.37 1.88 14.08
C ASP A 83 1.64 1.03 13.85
N ALA A 84 1.47 -0.25 13.49
CA ALA A 84 2.58 -1.11 13.07
C ALA A 84 3.23 -0.60 11.77
N GLY A 85 2.41 -0.15 10.81
CA GLY A 85 2.89 0.47 9.57
C GLY A 85 3.66 1.76 9.82
N VAL A 86 3.19 2.62 10.73
CA VAL A 86 3.88 3.87 11.10
C VAL A 86 5.25 3.56 11.70
N GLU A 87 5.34 2.63 12.64
CA GLU A 87 6.61 2.25 13.25
C GLU A 87 7.56 1.60 12.23
N PHE A 88 7.05 0.75 11.35
CA PHE A 88 7.83 0.18 10.25
C PHE A 88 8.37 1.27 9.32
N ILE A 89 7.52 2.19 8.85
CA ILE A 89 7.90 3.27 7.93
C ILE A 89 8.93 4.19 8.58
N ARG A 90 8.80 4.48 9.88
CA ARG A 90 9.79 5.24 10.64
C ARG A 90 11.15 4.55 10.65
N ARG A 91 11.20 3.25 11.01
CA ARG A 91 12.44 2.46 11.01
C ARG A 91 13.04 2.34 9.61
N PHE A 92 12.20 2.17 8.60
CA PHE A 92 12.57 2.15 7.19
C PHE A 92 13.28 3.45 6.78
N ALA A 93 12.70 4.60 7.13
CA ALA A 93 13.28 5.91 6.81
C ALA A 93 14.57 6.20 7.60
N ASP A 94 14.63 5.76 8.85
CA ASP A 94 15.82 5.90 9.72
C ASP A 94 16.96 4.95 9.34
N GLY A 95 16.74 4.00 8.41
CA GLY A 95 17.70 2.94 8.09
C GLY A 95 17.96 1.98 9.27
N ALA A 96 17.07 1.97 10.25
CA ALA A 96 17.17 1.17 11.47
C ALA A 96 16.87 -0.32 11.19
N ASP A 97 17.21 -1.20 12.13
CA ASP A 97 16.87 -2.62 12.04
C ASP A 97 15.35 -2.83 11.96
N ILE A 98 14.90 -3.58 10.95
CA ILE A 98 13.49 -3.79 10.59
C ILE A 98 13.07 -5.26 10.84
N SER A 99 13.92 -6.04 11.52
CA SER A 99 13.63 -7.41 11.93
C SER A 99 12.73 -7.53 13.16
#